data_AF-A0A6G0RLT0-F1
#
_entry.id   AF-A0A6G0RLT0-F1
#
_cell.length_a   1.000
_cell.length_b   1.000
_cell.length_c   1.000
_cell.angle_alpha   90.00
_cell.angle_beta   90.00
_cell.angle_gamma   90.00
#
_symmetry.space_group_name_H-M   'P 1'
#
loop_
_entity.id
_entity.type
_entity.pdbx_description
1 polymer ?
#
loop_
_entity_poly.entity_id
_entity_poly.type
_entity_poly.pdbx_seq_one_letter_code
_entity_poly.pdbx_strand_id
1 'polypeptide(L)'
;MTADDQHRLSRTLLRQTHDLRASESLYSAQQREVGRLRAEIASLEEPSDPGAAPDPVVVQLESQVRQHEAEFRNLESRFDQAVFERDVLQDQSDHLAEEVRLAGDEIEQLQEDRNDLDRARENAEHELLLTETSLARATDALQQAESRAARLVETSGTASSDLDRLTPERDAAQAAAARASDQLGAVK
;
A
#
# COMPACT_ATOMS: atom_id res chain seq x y z
N MET A 1 9.65 -5.21 -4.85
CA MET A 1 8.96 -5.45 -6.13
C MET A 1 8.45 -4.12 -6.67
N THR A 2 8.56 -3.86 -7.97
CA THR A 2 8.15 -2.57 -8.58
C THR A 2 6.84 -2.70 -9.37
N ALA A 3 6.22 -1.57 -9.74
CA ALA A 3 5.07 -1.55 -10.65
C ALA A 3 5.38 -2.18 -12.03
N ASP A 4 6.64 -2.10 -12.46
CA ASP A 4 7.12 -2.77 -13.67
C ASP A 4 7.12 -4.30 -13.53
N ASP A 5 7.45 -4.82 -12.33
CA ASP A 5 7.38 -6.25 -12.02
C ASP A 5 5.92 -6.75 -12.04
N GLN A 6 4.97 -5.97 -11.51
CA GLN A 6 3.52 -6.26 -11.58
C GLN A 6 3.02 -6.33 -13.01
N HIS A 7 3.36 -5.32 -13.81
CA HIS A 7 2.95 -5.27 -15.20
C HIS A 7 3.51 -6.45 -15.99
N ARG A 8 4.76 -6.83 -15.73
CA ARG A 8 5.39 -8.00 -16.32
C ARG A 8 4.70 -9.30 -15.92
N LEU A 9 4.34 -9.46 -14.65
CA LEU A 9 3.62 -10.64 -14.15
C LEU A 9 2.24 -10.76 -14.83
N SER A 10 1.47 -9.67 -14.85
CA SER A 10 0.13 -9.62 -15.47
C SER A 10 0.18 -9.97 -16.96
N ARG A 11 1.15 -9.41 -17.72
CA ARG A 11 1.33 -9.73 -19.13
C ARG A 11 1.70 -11.20 -19.35
N THR A 12 2.48 -11.78 -18.44
CA THR A 12 2.89 -13.18 -18.50
C THR A 12 1.69 -14.11 -18.26
N LEU A 13 0.89 -13.83 -17.22
CA LEU A 13 -0.35 -14.55 -16.92
C LEU A 13 -1.35 -14.50 -18.08
N LEU A 14 -1.53 -13.32 -18.69
CA LEU A 14 -2.44 -13.15 -19.83
C LEU A 14 -1.99 -13.98 -21.03
N ARG A 15 -0.69 -13.99 -21.31
CA ARG A 15 -0.10 -14.78 -22.39
C ARG A 15 -0.26 -16.28 -22.13
N GLN A 16 0.08 -16.76 -20.93
CA GLN A 16 -0.06 -18.17 -20.57
C GLN A 16 -1.52 -18.64 -20.63
N THR A 17 -2.46 -17.80 -20.20
CA THR A 17 -3.90 -18.10 -20.30
C THR A 17 -4.33 -18.28 -21.76
N HIS A 18 -3.82 -17.43 -22.66
CA HIS A 18 -4.07 -17.56 -24.09
C HIS A 18 -3.44 -18.84 -24.66
N ASP A 19 -2.19 -19.14 -24.30
CA ASP A 19 -1.45 -20.32 -24.77
C ASP A 19 -2.11 -21.64 -24.28
N LEU A 20 -2.67 -21.65 -23.07
CA LEU A 20 -3.47 -22.75 -22.54
C LEU A 20 -4.73 -23.00 -23.39
N ARG A 21 -5.49 -21.94 -23.70
CA ARG A 21 -6.72 -22.05 -24.52
C ARG A 21 -6.41 -22.51 -25.95
N ALA A 22 -5.29 -22.07 -26.52
CA ALA A 22 -4.82 -22.55 -27.81
C ALA A 22 -4.45 -24.05 -27.77
N SER A 23 -3.82 -24.50 -26.69
CA SER A 23 -3.46 -25.90 -26.48
C SER A 23 -4.68 -26.81 -26.29
N GLU A 24 -5.69 -26.39 -25.53
CA GLU A 24 -6.99 -27.08 -25.42
C GLU A 24 -7.67 -27.28 -26.77
N SER A 25 -7.60 -26.25 -27.64
CA SER A 25 -8.17 -26.30 -28.98
C SER A 25 -7.46 -27.33 -29.86
N LEU A 26 -6.12 -27.41 -29.78
CA LEU A 26 -5.31 -28.40 -30.50
C LEU A 26 -5.58 -29.81 -30.00
N TYR A 27 -5.65 -30.01 -28.68
CA TYR A 27 -6.01 -31.29 -28.06
C TYR A 27 -7.36 -31.79 -28.59
N SER A 28 -8.38 -30.92 -28.56
CA SER A 28 -9.71 -31.23 -29.07
C SER A 28 -9.74 -31.57 -30.56
N ALA A 29 -8.86 -30.97 -31.36
CA ALA A 29 -8.74 -31.22 -32.80
C ALA A 29 -8.09 -32.58 -33.08
N GLN A 30 -6.99 -32.90 -32.40
CA GLN A 30 -6.34 -34.21 -32.52
C GLN A 30 -7.28 -35.33 -32.07
N GLN A 31 -8.21 -35.08 -31.13
CA GLN A 31 -9.00 -36.16 -30.52
C GLN A 31 -10.07 -36.62 -31.49
N ARG A 32 -10.61 -35.65 -32.24
CA ARG A 32 -11.47 -35.90 -33.38
C ARG A 32 -10.75 -36.68 -34.48
N GLU A 33 -9.49 -36.37 -34.75
CA GLU A 33 -8.72 -37.07 -35.79
C GLU A 33 -8.41 -38.52 -35.41
N VAL A 34 -8.01 -38.78 -34.17
CA VAL A 34 -7.85 -40.16 -33.67
C VAL A 34 -9.16 -40.93 -33.74
N GLY A 35 -10.29 -40.29 -33.38
CA GLY A 35 -11.62 -40.89 -33.53
C GLY A 35 -11.96 -41.22 -34.99
N ARG A 36 -11.62 -40.32 -35.93
CA ARG A 36 -11.82 -40.51 -37.37
C ARG A 36 -10.99 -41.68 -37.91
N LEU A 37 -9.70 -41.73 -37.58
CA LEU A 37 -8.79 -42.79 -38.02
C LEU A 37 -9.21 -44.16 -37.47
N ARG A 38 -9.65 -44.24 -36.21
CA ARG A 38 -10.18 -45.48 -35.61
C ARG A 38 -11.45 -45.96 -36.32
N ALA A 39 -12.34 -45.04 -36.69
CA ALA A 39 -13.54 -45.38 -37.46
C ALA A 39 -13.19 -45.84 -38.90
N GLU A 40 -12.16 -45.25 -39.51
CA GLU A 40 -11.66 -45.64 -40.82
C GLU A 40 -11.07 -47.06 -40.79
N ILE A 41 -10.23 -47.37 -39.79
CA ILE A 41 -9.71 -48.73 -39.57
C ILE A 41 -10.85 -49.73 -39.43
N ALA A 42 -11.84 -49.45 -38.56
CA ALA A 42 -12.98 -50.33 -38.34
C ALA A 42 -13.84 -50.54 -39.61
N SER A 43 -13.84 -49.58 -40.55
CA SER A 43 -14.54 -49.72 -41.84
C SER A 43 -13.79 -50.58 -42.86
N LEU A 44 -12.47 -50.71 -42.71
CA LEU A 44 -11.60 -51.52 -43.56
C LEU A 44 -11.43 -52.96 -43.03
N GLU A 45 -11.75 -53.19 -41.76
CA GLU A 45 -11.82 -54.52 -41.17
C GLU A 45 -13.05 -55.30 -41.67
N GLU A 46 -12.95 -55.89 -42.87
CA GLU A 46 -13.79 -57.03 -43.25
C GLU A 46 -13.32 -58.30 -42.51
N PRO A 47 -14.21 -59.30 -42.26
CA PRO A 47 -13.83 -60.57 -41.65
C PRO A 47 -12.83 -61.31 -42.57
N SER A 48 -11.56 -60.98 -42.39
CA SER A 48 -10.45 -61.50 -43.18
C SER A 48 -9.97 -62.82 -42.58
N ASP A 49 -9.51 -63.71 -43.46
CA ASP A 49 -8.98 -65.03 -43.11
C ASP A 49 -7.85 -64.87 -42.06
N PRO A 50 -7.92 -65.50 -40.88
CA PRO A 50 -6.94 -65.33 -39.79
C PRO A 50 -5.50 -65.74 -40.14
N GLY A 51 -5.27 -66.33 -41.32
CA GLY A 51 -3.95 -66.61 -41.89
C GLY A 51 -3.41 -65.57 -42.89
N ALA A 52 -4.20 -64.56 -43.26
CA ALA A 52 -3.79 -63.53 -44.22
C ALA A 52 -2.87 -62.49 -43.55
N ALA A 53 -1.90 -61.98 -44.31
CA ALA A 53 -1.08 -60.87 -43.85
C ALA A 53 -1.95 -59.63 -43.59
N PRO A 54 -1.68 -58.84 -42.53
CA PRO A 54 -2.42 -57.61 -42.24
C PRO A 54 -2.40 -56.66 -43.44
N ASP A 55 -3.53 -56.00 -43.72
CA ASP A 55 -3.61 -55.01 -44.78
C ASP A 55 -2.59 -53.87 -44.49
N PRO A 56 -1.66 -53.57 -45.43
CA PRO A 56 -0.67 -52.52 -45.23
C PRO A 56 -1.29 -51.15 -44.94
N VAL A 57 -2.50 -50.86 -45.42
CA VAL A 57 -3.24 -49.62 -45.12
C VAL A 57 -3.65 -49.58 -43.66
N VAL A 58 -4.15 -50.69 -43.11
CA VAL A 58 -4.52 -50.79 -41.69
C VAL A 58 -3.27 -50.62 -40.81
N VAL A 59 -2.16 -51.29 -41.16
CA VAL A 59 -0.89 -51.15 -40.43
C VAL A 59 -0.38 -49.71 -40.42
N GLN A 60 -0.52 -48.99 -41.55
CA GLN A 60 -0.14 -47.59 -41.66
C GLN A 60 -1.03 -46.68 -40.79
N LEU A 61 -2.35 -46.87 -40.82
CA LEU A 61 -3.30 -46.11 -40.01
C LEU A 61 -3.09 -46.36 -38.51
N GLU A 62 -2.85 -47.59 -38.08
CA GLU A 62 -2.52 -47.90 -36.69
C GLU A 62 -1.22 -47.23 -36.24
N SER A 63 -0.21 -47.16 -37.12
CA SER A 63 1.03 -46.45 -36.81
C SER A 63 0.79 -44.95 -36.61
N GLN A 64 -0.09 -44.35 -37.41
CA GLN A 64 -0.50 -42.95 -37.26
C GLN A 64 -1.27 -42.72 -35.96
N VAL A 65 -2.18 -43.64 -35.59
CA VAL A 65 -2.89 -43.58 -34.30
C VAL A 65 -1.90 -43.64 -33.14
N ARG A 66 -0.95 -44.58 -33.14
CA ARG A 66 0.09 -44.68 -32.10
C ARG A 66 0.96 -43.42 -32.02
N GLN A 67 1.26 -42.80 -33.15
CA GLN A 67 2.00 -41.53 -33.18
C GLN A 67 1.19 -40.41 -32.53
N HIS A 68 -0.08 -40.22 -32.93
CA HIS A 68 -0.93 -39.18 -32.35
C HIS A 68 -1.18 -39.40 -30.85
N GLU A 69 -1.32 -40.64 -30.38
CA GLU A 69 -1.43 -40.95 -28.95
C GLU A 69 -0.16 -40.59 -28.16
N ALA A 70 1.02 -40.64 -28.77
CA ALA A 70 2.26 -40.18 -28.15
C ALA A 70 2.34 -38.65 -28.11
N GLU A 71 1.94 -37.98 -29.20
CA GLU A 71 1.82 -36.52 -29.26
C GLU A 71 0.83 -35.99 -28.21
N PHE A 72 -0.28 -36.70 -28.00
CA PHE A 72 -1.27 -36.39 -26.97
C PHE A 72 -0.71 -36.38 -25.57
N ARG A 73 -0.02 -37.46 -25.18
CA ARG A 73 0.60 -37.56 -23.85
C ARG A 73 1.64 -36.45 -23.63
N ASN A 74 2.35 -36.05 -24.69
CA ASN A 74 3.25 -34.91 -24.60
C ASN A 74 2.50 -33.59 -24.39
N LEU A 75 1.39 -33.39 -25.10
CA LEU A 75 0.57 -32.18 -24.97
C LEU A 75 -0.09 -32.09 -23.59
N GLU A 76 -0.61 -33.20 -23.06
CA GLU A 76 -1.16 -33.29 -21.70
C GLU A 76 -0.12 -32.86 -20.65
N SER A 77 1.09 -33.43 -20.71
CA SER A 77 2.16 -33.07 -19.79
C SER A 77 2.55 -31.58 -19.87
N ARG A 78 2.55 -31.00 -21.06
CA ARG A 78 2.82 -29.57 -21.25
C ARG A 78 1.68 -28.68 -20.74
N PHE A 79 0.44 -29.14 -20.88
CA PHE A 79 -0.73 -28.45 -20.36
C PHE A 79 -0.71 -28.43 -18.83
N ASP A 80 -0.47 -29.57 -18.19
CA ASP A 80 -0.36 -29.67 -16.74
C ASP A 80 0.74 -28.76 -16.19
N GLN A 81 1.90 -28.72 -16.86
CA GLN A 81 2.99 -27.82 -16.51
C GLN A 81 2.58 -26.34 -16.61
N ALA A 82 1.91 -25.95 -17.70
CA ALA A 82 1.46 -24.58 -17.89
C ALA A 82 0.36 -24.16 -16.89
N VAL A 83 -0.51 -25.09 -16.50
CA VAL A 83 -1.50 -24.89 -15.42
C VAL A 83 -0.79 -24.65 -14.09
N PHE A 84 0.17 -25.49 -13.74
CA PHE A 84 0.95 -25.34 -12.51
C PHE A 84 1.68 -23.99 -12.46
N GLU A 85 2.35 -23.59 -13.54
CA GLU A 85 3.05 -22.30 -13.63
C GLU A 85 2.09 -21.11 -13.48
N ARG A 86 0.92 -21.18 -14.12
CA ARG A 86 -0.12 -20.14 -13.98
C ARG A 86 -0.58 -20.04 -12.52
N ASP A 87 -0.84 -21.15 -11.86
CA ASP A 87 -1.35 -21.15 -10.48
C ASP A 87 -0.33 -20.54 -9.52
N VAL A 88 0.96 -20.86 -9.67
CA VAL A 88 2.03 -20.22 -8.90
C VAL A 88 2.09 -18.70 -9.14
N LEU A 89 1.94 -18.27 -10.39
CA LEU A 89 1.94 -16.84 -10.72
C LEU A 89 0.68 -16.13 -10.22
N GLN A 90 -0.46 -16.82 -10.16
CA GLN A 90 -1.70 -16.31 -9.60
C GLN A 90 -1.56 -16.10 -8.08
N ASP A 91 -1.02 -17.09 -7.36
CA ASP A 91 -0.75 -16.98 -5.92
C ASP A 91 0.19 -15.79 -5.61
N GLN A 92 1.22 -15.60 -6.45
CA GLN A 92 2.13 -14.45 -6.34
C GLN A 92 1.41 -13.11 -6.61
N SER A 93 0.53 -13.08 -7.60
CA SER A 93 -0.27 -11.91 -7.93
C SER A 93 -1.20 -11.53 -6.78
N ASP A 94 -1.87 -12.52 -6.18
CA ASP A 94 -2.82 -12.32 -5.08
C ASP A 94 -2.11 -11.85 -3.81
N HIS A 95 -0.98 -12.48 -3.46
CA HIS A 95 -0.15 -12.07 -2.33
C HIS A 95 0.29 -10.60 -2.46
N LEU A 96 0.73 -10.22 -3.64
CA LEU A 96 1.18 -8.86 -3.91
C LEU A 96 0.05 -7.83 -3.91
N ALA A 97 -1.13 -8.20 -4.41
CA ALA A 97 -2.30 -7.33 -4.33
C ALA A 97 -2.63 -7.00 -2.86
N GLU A 98 -2.49 -7.99 -1.97
CA GLU A 98 -2.65 -7.79 -0.54
C GLU A 98 -1.54 -6.92 0.07
N GLU A 99 -0.28 -7.10 -0.30
CA GLU A 99 0.81 -6.22 0.16
C GLU A 99 0.59 -4.76 -0.26
N VAL A 100 0.14 -4.52 -1.50
CA VAL A 100 -0.18 -3.17 -1.98
C VAL A 100 -1.36 -2.58 -1.23
N ARG A 101 -2.38 -3.39 -0.94
CA ARG A 101 -3.53 -2.96 -0.13
C ARG A 101 -3.09 -2.54 1.27
N LEU A 102 -2.30 -3.37 1.96
CA LEU A 102 -1.77 -3.09 3.29
C LEU A 102 -0.87 -1.84 3.32
N ALA A 103 0.00 -1.68 2.32
CA ALA A 103 0.82 -0.47 2.20
C ALA A 103 -0.05 0.78 1.97
N GLY A 104 -1.16 0.63 1.24
CA GLY A 104 -2.18 1.67 1.08
C GLY A 104 -2.78 2.09 2.42
N ASP A 105 -3.24 1.12 3.21
CA ASP A 105 -3.80 1.35 4.56
C ASP A 105 -2.76 2.05 5.48
N GLU A 106 -1.50 1.63 5.45
CA GLU A 106 -0.41 2.23 6.25
C GLU A 106 -0.14 3.69 5.84
N ILE A 107 -0.14 3.99 4.53
CA ILE A 107 0.03 5.35 4.03
C ILE A 107 -1.12 6.25 4.48
N GLU A 108 -2.36 5.76 4.43
CA GLU A 108 -3.54 6.51 4.90
C GLU A 108 -3.42 6.82 6.40
N GLN A 109 -3.06 5.84 7.22
CA GLN A 109 -2.84 6.03 8.64
C GLN A 109 -1.72 7.04 8.94
N LEU A 110 -0.59 6.96 8.25
CA LEU A 110 0.50 7.92 8.40
C LEU A 110 0.09 9.35 7.99
N GLN A 111 -0.80 9.49 7.01
CA GLN A 111 -1.33 10.79 6.63
C GLN A 111 -2.27 11.36 7.70
N GLU A 112 -3.12 10.53 8.30
CA GLU A 112 -3.96 10.92 9.44
C GLU A 112 -3.10 11.37 10.63
N ASP A 113 -2.12 10.56 11.03
CA ASP A 113 -1.19 10.88 12.11
C ASP A 113 -0.46 12.19 11.85
N ARG A 114 -0.02 12.43 10.60
CA ARG A 114 0.64 13.70 10.23
C ARG A 114 -0.31 14.88 10.37
N ASN A 115 -1.57 14.74 9.94
CA ASN A 115 -2.57 15.81 10.06
C ASN A 115 -2.86 16.14 11.52
N ASP A 116 -2.90 15.13 12.39
CA ASP A 116 -3.09 15.32 13.82
C ASP A 116 -1.88 16.01 14.46
N LEU A 117 -0.66 15.66 14.06
CA LEU A 117 0.56 16.35 14.47
C LEU A 117 0.59 17.81 13.98
N ASP A 118 0.22 18.06 12.73
CA ASP A 118 0.15 19.43 12.18
C ASP A 118 -0.87 20.27 12.95
N ARG A 119 -2.04 19.71 13.28
CA ARG A 119 -3.04 20.39 14.12
C ARG A 119 -2.53 20.64 15.54
N ALA A 120 -1.85 19.66 16.14
CA ALA A 120 -1.25 19.82 17.47
C ALA A 120 -0.19 20.93 17.46
N ARG A 121 0.62 21.00 16.39
CA ARG A 121 1.62 22.06 16.19
C ARG A 121 0.96 23.43 16.07
N GLU A 122 -0.05 23.58 15.21
CA GLU A 122 -0.78 24.84 15.04
C GLU A 122 -1.39 25.34 16.35
N ASN A 123 -1.97 24.43 17.15
CA ASN A 123 -2.50 24.78 18.46
C ASN A 123 -1.40 25.24 19.43
N ALA A 124 -0.26 24.55 19.47
CA ALA A 124 0.87 24.94 20.31
C ALA A 124 1.46 26.30 19.89
N GLU A 125 1.59 26.56 18.59
CA GLU A 125 2.03 27.85 18.05
C GLU A 125 1.05 28.98 18.44
N HIS A 126 -0.26 28.71 18.39
CA HIS A 126 -1.28 29.67 18.81
C HIS A 126 -1.18 30.01 20.30
N GLU A 127 -1.07 29.00 21.16
CA GLU A 127 -0.91 29.20 22.61
C GLU A 127 0.41 29.90 22.96
N LEU A 128 1.49 29.60 22.24
CA LEU A 128 2.75 30.30 22.37
C LEU A 128 2.59 31.80 22.05
N LEU A 129 1.91 32.13 20.95
CA LEU A 129 1.66 33.53 20.59
C LEU A 129 0.84 34.28 21.65
N LEU A 130 -0.17 33.62 22.23
CA LEU A 130 -0.99 34.19 23.31
C LEU A 130 -0.19 34.44 24.58
N THR A 131 0.67 33.48 24.96
CA THR A 131 1.53 33.58 26.15
C THR A 131 2.61 34.65 25.96
N GLU A 132 3.27 34.71 24.80
CA GLU A 132 4.23 35.76 24.44
C GLU A 132 3.59 37.16 24.49
N THR A 133 2.40 37.30 23.92
CA THR A 133 1.65 38.57 23.95
C THR A 133 1.29 38.98 25.38
N SER A 134 0.88 38.02 26.21
CA SER A 134 0.54 38.27 27.61
C SER A 134 1.76 38.65 28.45
N LEU A 135 2.91 38.00 28.20
CA LEU A 135 4.18 38.32 28.83
C LEU A 135 4.66 39.73 28.44
N ALA A 136 4.56 40.11 27.17
CA ALA A 136 4.89 41.46 26.71
C ALA A 136 4.06 42.51 27.45
N ARG A 137 2.72 42.33 27.53
CA ARG A 137 1.84 43.23 28.28
C ARG A 137 2.16 43.30 29.78
N ALA A 138 2.48 42.17 30.40
CA ALA A 138 2.84 42.13 31.83
C ALA A 138 4.17 42.86 32.09
N THR A 139 5.13 42.72 31.17
CA THR A 139 6.43 43.41 31.23
C THR A 139 6.27 44.92 31.07
N ASP A 140 5.46 45.36 30.11
CA ASP A 140 5.16 46.78 29.91
C ASP A 140 4.46 47.39 31.14
N ALA A 141 3.52 46.66 31.75
CA ALA A 141 2.82 47.09 32.96
C ALA A 141 3.79 47.21 34.15
N LEU A 142 4.71 46.25 34.30
CA LEU A 142 5.75 46.28 35.33
C LEU A 142 6.67 47.50 35.15
N GLN A 143 7.18 47.73 33.95
CA GLN A 143 8.03 48.90 33.64
C GLN A 143 7.33 50.23 33.93
N GLN A 144 6.03 50.32 33.63
CA GLN A 144 5.25 51.51 33.97
C GLN A 144 5.08 51.69 35.49
N ALA A 145 4.82 50.60 36.24
CA ALA A 145 4.71 50.65 37.69
C ALA A 145 6.04 51.08 38.34
N GLU A 146 7.15 50.51 37.88
CA GLU A 146 8.50 50.89 38.32
C GLU A 146 8.81 52.36 38.01
N SER A 147 8.48 52.83 36.80
CA SER A 147 8.67 54.23 36.41
C SER A 147 7.84 55.20 37.27
N ARG A 148 6.59 54.83 37.60
CA ARG A 148 5.74 55.62 38.50
C ARG A 148 6.29 55.67 39.92
N ALA A 149 6.75 54.53 40.45
CA ALA A 149 7.37 54.45 41.77
C ALA A 149 8.65 55.30 41.84
N ALA A 150 9.53 55.22 40.82
CA ALA A 150 10.76 56.01 40.74
C ALA A 150 10.48 57.54 40.74
N ARG A 151 9.51 57.99 39.92
CA ARG A 151 9.09 59.41 39.89
C ARG A 151 8.51 59.88 41.21
N LEU A 152 7.79 59.03 41.95
CA LEU A 152 7.24 59.38 43.26
C LEU A 152 8.35 59.50 44.33
N VAL A 153 9.38 58.67 44.27
CA VAL A 153 10.58 58.80 45.11
C VAL A 153 11.34 60.10 44.81
N GLU A 154 11.43 60.51 43.54
CA GLU A 154 12.09 61.77 43.15
C GLU A 154 11.28 63.03 43.52
N THR A 155 9.94 62.94 43.52
CA THR A 155 9.05 64.08 43.78
C THR A 155 8.58 64.19 45.24
N SER A 156 8.78 63.17 46.07
CA SER A 156 8.28 63.12 47.45
C SER A 156 9.37 63.33 48.49
N GLY A 157 9.35 64.50 49.12
CA GLY A 157 9.93 64.69 50.45
C GLY A 157 9.10 64.06 51.59
N THR A 158 7.83 63.67 51.39
CA THR A 158 6.94 63.27 52.52
C THR A 158 5.68 62.39 52.23
N ALA A 159 5.43 61.82 51.05
CA ALA A 159 4.16 61.10 50.77
C ALA A 159 4.26 59.56 50.90
N SER A 160 4.28 59.03 52.14
CA SER A 160 4.29 57.58 52.44
C SER A 160 3.10 56.82 51.86
N SER A 161 1.91 57.44 51.83
CA SER A 161 0.65 56.74 51.48
C SER A 161 0.54 56.32 50.01
N ASP A 162 1.14 57.07 49.07
CA ASP A 162 1.10 56.72 47.65
C ASP A 162 2.16 55.65 47.31
N LEU A 163 3.30 55.69 48.00
CA LEU A 163 4.34 54.66 47.93
C LEU A 163 3.84 53.31 48.46
N ASP A 164 3.08 53.33 49.57
CA ASP A 164 2.46 52.16 50.18
C ASP A 164 1.41 51.51 49.26
N ARG A 165 0.79 52.26 48.34
CA ARG A 165 -0.15 51.73 47.35
C ARG A 165 0.52 51.17 46.09
N LEU A 166 1.60 51.79 45.63
CA LEU A 166 2.31 51.33 44.41
C LEU A 166 3.16 50.08 44.65
N THR A 167 3.62 49.85 45.88
CA THR A 167 4.38 48.66 46.25
C THR A 167 3.60 47.36 45.96
N PRO A 168 2.36 47.18 46.45
CA PRO A 168 1.55 46.00 46.10
C PRO A 168 1.14 45.97 44.61
N GLU A 169 0.98 47.10 43.93
CA GLU A 169 0.74 47.12 42.47
C GLU A 169 1.95 46.61 41.68
N ARG A 170 3.18 47.00 42.06
CA ARG A 170 4.43 46.45 41.51
C ARG A 170 4.55 44.97 41.80
N ASP A 171 4.35 44.55 43.04
CA ASP A 171 4.49 43.15 43.43
C ASP A 171 3.45 42.26 42.72
N ALA A 172 2.24 42.77 42.51
CA ALA A 172 1.22 42.11 41.70
C ALA A 172 1.62 42.01 40.22
N ALA A 173 2.15 43.09 39.63
CA ALA A 173 2.64 43.10 38.25
C ALA A 173 3.83 42.14 38.07
N GLN A 174 4.74 42.08 39.05
CA GLN A 174 5.90 41.20 39.04
C GLN A 174 5.50 39.73 39.21
N ALA A 175 4.53 39.44 40.09
CA ALA A 175 3.94 38.10 40.19
C ALA A 175 3.20 37.69 38.91
N ALA A 176 2.54 38.62 38.23
CA ALA A 176 1.90 38.36 36.94
C ALA A 176 2.93 38.06 35.83
N ALA A 177 4.03 38.83 35.77
CA ALA A 177 5.12 38.60 34.82
C ALA A 177 5.83 37.26 35.06
N ALA A 178 6.08 36.90 36.33
CA ALA A 178 6.67 35.62 36.69
C ALA A 178 5.77 34.44 36.25
N ARG A 179 4.46 34.50 36.52
CA ARG A 179 3.51 33.47 36.07
C ARG A 179 3.43 33.35 34.54
N ALA A 180 3.46 34.47 33.83
CA ALA A 180 3.47 34.46 32.37
C ALA A 180 4.77 33.85 31.80
N SER A 181 5.93 34.11 32.44
CA SER A 181 7.20 33.45 32.09
C SER A 181 7.19 31.95 32.39
N ASP A 182 6.65 31.54 33.53
CA ASP A 182 6.55 30.11 33.90
C ASP A 182 5.64 29.36 32.92
N GLN A 183 4.53 29.99 32.49
CA GLN A 183 3.64 29.44 31.46
C GLN A 183 4.35 29.34 30.10
N LEU A 184 5.13 30.35 29.70
CA LEU A 184 5.94 30.30 28.49
C LEU A 184 6.99 29.18 28.52
N GLY A 185 7.56 28.91 29.69
CA GLY A 185 8.51 27.83 29.92
C GLY A 185 7.88 26.43 29.88
N ALA A 186 6.58 26.32 30.15
CA ALA A 186 5.84 25.06 30.10
C ALA A 186 5.32 24.72 28.69
N VAL A 187 5.30 25.69 27.77
CA VAL A 187 4.86 25.54 26.37
C VAL A 187 6.04 25.21 25.42
N LYS A 188 7.29 25.41 25.86
CA LYS A 188 8.52 25.08 25.12
C LYS A 188 9.02 23.66 25.41
#